data_AF-A0A3D6BBC7-F1
#
_entry.id   AF-A0A3D6BBC7-F1
#
_cell.length_a   1.000
_cell.length_b   1.000
_cell.length_c   1.000
_cell.angle_alpha   90.00
_cell.angle_beta   90.00
_cell.angle_gamma   90.00
#
_symmetry.space_group_name_H-M   'P 1'
#
loop_
_entity.id
_entity.type
_entity.pdbx_description
1 polymer ?
#
loop_
_entity_poly.entity_id
_entity_poly.type
_entity_poly.pdbx_seq_one_letter_code
_entity_poly.pdbx_strand_id
1 'polypeptide(L)'
;MEYLISAIIGYLLGSIPSGYIVLKKSKGIDITNAGTGNVGAMNSYEVTNSKFIGIVVLLIDFVKGMLSAGIVLYIFEPSFFAASLSVLFAIFSHCFNPWLNFKGGRGLATAAGGCSIILPILLIAWIIFYILTYLLKKDIHVANIFATIFSLIFIFIFYEFAIKFAYPKPVLVNELILFTSAGLLIIFIKHIEPLREIISNKNK
;
A
#
# COMPACT_ATOMS: atom_id res chain seq x y z
N MET A 1 -0.46 10.38 23.92
CA MET A 1 -1.45 9.29 23.72
C MET A 1 -1.90 9.22 22.27
N GLU A 2 -2.17 10.35 21.62
CA GLU A 2 -2.52 10.46 20.20
C GLU A 2 -1.70 9.54 19.27
N TYR A 3 -0.38 9.68 19.23
CA TYR A 3 0.46 8.89 18.31
C TYR A 3 0.34 7.37 18.51
N LEU A 4 0.24 6.91 19.76
CA LEU A 4 0.07 5.50 20.07
C LEU A 4 -1.29 5.00 19.56
N ILE A 5 -2.36 5.77 19.81
CA ILE A 5 -3.70 5.44 19.33
C ILE A 5 -3.74 5.44 17.81
N SER A 6 -3.12 6.41 17.14
CA SER A 6 -3.02 6.47 15.68
C SER A 6 -2.32 5.25 15.09
N ALA A 7 -1.20 4.82 15.69
CA ALA A 7 -0.51 3.60 15.28
C ALA A 7 -1.39 2.36 15.47
N ILE A 8 -2.13 2.26 16.58
CA ILE A 8 -3.05 1.15 16.86
C ILE A 8 -4.21 1.12 15.85
N ILE A 9 -4.83 2.27 15.56
CA ILE A 9 -5.92 2.38 14.57
C ILE A 9 -5.45 1.88 13.22
N GLY A 10 -4.30 2.38 12.76
CA GLY A 10 -3.67 1.95 11.52
C GLY A 10 -3.41 0.45 11.50
N TYR A 11 -2.75 -0.07 12.54
CA TYR A 11 -2.42 -1.48 12.64
C TYR A 11 -3.66 -2.38 12.61
N LEU A 12 -4.70 -2.05 13.37
CA LEU A 12 -5.93 -2.85 13.42
C LEU A 12 -6.62 -2.89 12.06
N LEU A 13 -6.79 -1.73 11.41
CA LEU A 13 -7.43 -1.65 10.08
C LEU A 13 -6.62 -2.37 9.01
N GLY A 14 -5.30 -2.16 8.98
CA GLY A 14 -4.42 -2.81 8.02
C GLY A 14 -4.33 -4.32 8.20
N SER A 15 -4.42 -4.80 9.45
CA SER A 15 -4.39 -6.22 9.80
C SER A 15 -5.60 -7.00 9.29
N ILE A 16 -6.68 -6.35 8.86
CA ILE A 16 -7.85 -7.05 8.30
C ILE A 16 -7.41 -7.83 7.06
N PRO A 17 -7.48 -9.19 7.06
CA PRO A 17 -7.00 -10.02 5.97
C PRO A 17 -8.05 -10.11 4.85
N SER A 18 -8.32 -8.98 4.20
CA SER A 18 -9.36 -8.76 3.19
C SER A 18 -9.41 -9.84 2.11
N GLY A 19 -8.31 -10.10 1.39
CA GLY A 19 -8.25 -11.11 0.32
C GLY A 19 -8.53 -12.52 0.83
N TYR A 20 -8.00 -12.88 2.00
CA TYR A 20 -8.30 -14.16 2.64
C TYR A 20 -9.78 -14.28 2.96
N ILE A 21 -10.37 -13.28 3.62
CA ILE A 21 -11.79 -13.30 4.00
C ILE A 21 -12.68 -13.40 2.77
N VAL A 22 -12.42 -12.59 1.73
CA VAL A 22 -13.20 -12.56 0.50
C VAL A 22 -13.16 -13.91 -0.19
N LEU A 23 -11.97 -14.48 -0.43
CA LEU A 23 -11.85 -15.76 -1.16
C LEU A 23 -12.37 -16.93 -0.33
N LYS A 24 -12.09 -16.96 0.98
CA LYS A 24 -12.55 -18.04 1.84
C LYS A 24 -14.07 -18.09 1.91
N LYS A 25 -14.74 -16.93 2.01
CA LYS A 25 -16.21 -16.86 2.08
C LYS A 25 -16.89 -17.04 0.73
N SER A 26 -16.35 -16.48 -0.36
CA SER A 26 -17.01 -16.49 -1.67
C SER A 26 -16.70 -17.73 -2.52
N LYS A 27 -15.54 -18.36 -2.33
CA LYS A 27 -15.04 -19.47 -3.15
C LYS A 27 -14.56 -20.68 -2.35
N GLY A 28 -14.50 -20.59 -1.01
CA GLY A 28 -13.94 -21.65 -0.16
C GLY A 28 -12.42 -21.78 -0.24
N ILE A 29 -11.75 -20.90 -1.01
CA ILE A 29 -10.32 -20.97 -1.30
C ILE A 29 -9.52 -20.30 -0.18
N ASP A 30 -8.49 -21.00 0.29
CA ASP A 30 -7.44 -20.40 1.09
C ASP A 30 -6.38 -19.76 0.18
N ILE A 31 -6.42 -18.44 0.04
CA ILE A 31 -5.50 -17.70 -0.83
C ILE A 31 -4.04 -17.81 -0.40
N THR A 32 -3.76 -18.12 0.87
CA THR A 32 -2.37 -18.25 1.37
C THR A 32 -1.65 -19.49 0.84
N ASN A 33 -2.42 -20.44 0.30
CA ASN A 33 -1.93 -21.69 -0.30
C ASN A 33 -2.25 -21.78 -1.81
N ALA A 34 -2.63 -20.67 -2.45
CA ALA A 34 -3.04 -20.64 -3.86
C ALA A 34 -2.31 -19.53 -4.64
N GLY A 35 -1.99 -19.82 -5.92
CA GLY A 35 -1.26 -18.91 -6.79
C GLY A 35 0.10 -18.53 -6.19
N THR A 36 0.36 -17.23 -6.06
CA THR A 36 1.59 -16.70 -5.43
C THR A 36 1.56 -16.77 -3.90
N GLY A 37 0.44 -17.17 -3.29
CA GLY A 37 0.23 -17.11 -1.83
C GLY A 37 0.02 -15.70 -1.28
N ASN A 38 0.10 -14.66 -2.12
CA ASN A 38 -0.13 -13.28 -1.71
C ASN A 38 -1.63 -13.00 -1.49
N VAL A 39 -1.99 -12.28 -0.43
CA VAL A 39 -3.41 -11.99 -0.13
C VAL A 39 -3.96 -10.73 -0.80
N GLY A 40 -3.27 -10.20 -1.80
CA GLY A 40 -3.66 -9.00 -2.53
C GLY A 40 -4.60 -9.24 -3.72
N ALA A 41 -5.03 -8.14 -4.33
CA ALA A 41 -5.99 -8.12 -5.44
C ALA A 41 -5.55 -8.91 -6.68
N MET A 42 -4.28 -8.84 -7.08
CA MET A 42 -3.80 -9.52 -8.30
C MET A 42 -3.87 -11.05 -8.15
N ASN A 43 -3.34 -11.61 -7.07
CA ASN A 43 -3.42 -13.04 -6.80
C ASN A 43 -4.89 -13.48 -6.63
N SER A 44 -5.71 -12.63 -6.00
CA SER A 44 -7.15 -12.87 -5.87
C SER A 44 -7.83 -13.01 -7.24
N TYR A 45 -7.47 -12.17 -8.21
CA TYR A 45 -7.92 -12.27 -9.59
C TYR A 45 -7.40 -13.54 -10.26
N GLU A 46 -6.09 -13.80 -10.21
CA GLU A 46 -5.44 -14.93 -10.89
C GLU A 46 -5.96 -16.28 -10.39
N VAL A 47 -6.10 -16.45 -9.07
CA VAL A 47 -6.57 -17.70 -8.45
C VAL A 47 -8.04 -17.98 -8.77
N THR A 48 -8.86 -16.93 -8.93
CA THR A 48 -10.31 -17.09 -9.13
C THR A 48 -10.79 -16.90 -10.57
N ASN A 49 -9.91 -16.40 -11.45
CA ASN A 49 -10.24 -15.86 -12.76
C ASN A 49 -11.37 -14.80 -12.74
N SER A 50 -11.61 -14.15 -11.60
CA SER A 50 -12.70 -13.19 -11.43
C SER A 50 -12.16 -11.78 -11.23
N LYS A 51 -12.30 -10.95 -12.28
CA LYS A 51 -11.93 -9.53 -12.21
C LYS A 51 -12.70 -8.81 -11.09
N PHE A 52 -13.96 -9.18 -10.89
CA PHE A 52 -14.79 -8.63 -9.82
C PHE A 52 -14.19 -8.89 -8.43
N ILE A 53 -13.77 -10.13 -8.14
CA ILE A 53 -13.13 -10.45 -6.85
C ILE A 53 -11.84 -9.66 -6.66
N GLY A 54 -11.00 -9.58 -7.69
CA GLY A 54 -9.78 -8.76 -7.65
C GLY A 54 -10.08 -7.29 -7.32
N ILE A 55 -11.07 -6.69 -7.99
CA ILE A 55 -11.49 -5.29 -7.75
C ILE A 55 -12.05 -5.11 -6.33
N VAL A 56 -12.86 -6.04 -5.84
CA VAL A 56 -13.41 -5.97 -4.47
C VAL A 56 -12.28 -5.98 -3.44
N VAL A 57 -11.31 -6.87 -3.57
CA VAL A 57 -10.15 -6.92 -2.66
C VAL A 57 -9.33 -5.63 -2.75
N LEU A 58 -9.10 -5.12 -3.96
CA LEU A 58 -8.42 -3.84 -4.19
C LEU A 58 -9.12 -2.69 -3.47
N LEU A 59 -10.44 -2.58 -3.62
CA LEU A 59 -11.24 -1.52 -3.01
C LEU A 59 -11.26 -1.62 -1.49
N ILE A 60 -11.40 -2.82 -0.92
CA ILE A 60 -11.35 -3.01 0.54
C ILE A 60 -9.96 -2.60 1.07
N ASP A 61 -8.89 -3.00 0.38
CA ASP A 61 -7.52 -2.65 0.77
C ASP A 61 -7.23 -1.15 0.62
N PHE A 62 -7.84 -0.48 -0.35
CA PHE A 62 -7.81 0.97 -0.49
C PHE A 62 -8.59 1.64 0.65
N VAL A 63 -9.83 1.22 0.90
CA VAL A 63 -10.70 1.81 1.91
C VAL A 63 -10.11 1.69 3.31
N LYS A 64 -9.52 0.55 3.69
CA LYS A 64 -8.88 0.46 5.02
C LYS A 64 -7.71 1.42 5.19
N GLY A 65 -6.95 1.68 4.12
CA GLY A 65 -5.88 2.69 4.11
C GLY A 65 -6.45 4.09 4.26
N MET A 66 -7.49 4.42 3.51
CA MET A 66 -8.21 5.68 3.59
C MET A 66 -8.79 5.92 4.99
N LEU A 67 -9.47 4.92 5.56
CA LEU A 67 -10.03 4.96 6.91
C LEU A 67 -8.95 5.09 7.98
N SER A 68 -7.76 4.50 7.79
CA SER A 68 -6.67 4.63 8.75
C SER A 68 -6.21 6.08 8.96
N ALA A 69 -6.12 6.86 7.88
CA ALA A 69 -5.86 8.29 7.99
C ALA A 69 -7.11 9.06 8.45
N GLY A 70 -8.25 8.78 7.82
CA GLY A 70 -9.49 9.53 8.02
C GLY A 70 -10.01 9.48 9.45
N ILE A 71 -9.98 8.31 10.10
CA ILE A 71 -10.40 8.17 11.50
C ILE A 71 -9.49 8.97 12.42
N VAL A 72 -8.18 8.92 12.21
CA VAL A 72 -7.20 9.67 13.02
C VAL A 72 -7.43 11.18 12.90
N LEU A 73 -7.64 11.67 11.68
CA LEU A 73 -7.95 13.09 11.43
C LEU A 73 -9.32 13.54 11.94
N TYR A 74 -10.23 12.59 12.21
CA TYR A 74 -11.55 12.88 12.74
C TYR A 74 -11.56 12.97 14.27
N ILE A 75 -10.78 12.12 14.95
CA ILE A 75 -10.80 12.00 16.42
C ILE A 75 -9.76 12.90 17.12
N PHE A 76 -8.71 13.32 16.42
CA PHE A 76 -7.64 14.16 16.94
C PHE A 76 -7.52 15.46 16.16
N GLU A 77 -6.80 16.43 16.72
CA GLU A 77 -6.41 17.63 16.00
C GLU A 77 -5.67 17.25 14.70
N PRO A 78 -6.01 17.85 13.55
CA PRO A 78 -5.43 17.45 12.27
C PRO A 78 -3.89 17.54 12.25
N SER A 79 -3.24 16.39 12.37
CA SER A 79 -1.79 16.23 12.37
C SER A 79 -1.32 15.32 11.23
N PHE A 80 -0.45 15.85 10.36
CA PHE A 80 0.16 15.05 9.29
C PHE A 80 0.95 13.87 9.88
N PHE A 81 1.68 14.09 10.97
CA PHE A 81 2.46 13.06 11.63
C PHE A 81 1.56 11.93 12.13
N ALA A 82 0.49 12.25 12.86
CA ALA A 82 -0.40 11.25 13.43
C ALA A 82 -1.11 10.43 12.34
N ALA A 83 -1.62 11.10 11.29
CA ALA A 83 -2.28 10.41 10.18
C ALA A 83 -1.31 9.56 9.37
N SER A 84 -0.10 10.06 9.08
CA SER A 84 0.95 9.31 8.38
C SER A 84 1.44 8.12 9.17
N LEU A 85 1.55 8.24 10.50
CA LEU A 85 1.88 7.14 11.39
C LEU A 85 0.83 6.02 11.32
N SER A 86 -0.46 6.38 11.32
CA SER A 86 -1.55 5.40 11.14
C SER A 86 -1.47 4.71 9.78
N VAL A 87 -1.29 5.46 8.70
CA VAL A 87 -1.16 4.88 7.34
C VAL A 87 0.05 3.94 7.28
N LEU A 88 1.19 4.32 7.86
CA LEU A 88 2.39 3.48 7.91
C LEU A 88 2.11 2.15 8.62
N PHE A 89 1.43 2.17 9.77
CA PHE A 89 1.07 0.95 10.51
C PHE A 89 -0.02 0.13 9.80
N ALA A 90 -0.91 0.76 9.04
CA ALA A 90 -1.86 0.07 8.17
C ALA A 90 -1.16 -0.67 7.02
N ILE A 91 -0.18 -0.04 6.37
CA ILE A 91 0.66 -0.68 5.35
C ILE A 91 1.45 -1.82 5.98
N PHE A 92 2.09 -1.57 7.12
CA PHE A 92 2.92 -2.55 7.83
C PHE A 92 2.12 -3.82 8.17
N SER A 93 0.99 -3.67 8.86
CA SER A 93 0.14 -4.80 9.26
C SER A 93 -0.56 -5.49 8.09
N HIS A 94 -0.85 -4.79 6.98
CA HIS A 94 -1.33 -5.45 5.78
C HIS A 94 -0.24 -6.30 5.11
N CYS A 95 1.00 -5.81 5.08
CA CYS A 95 2.14 -6.52 4.51
C CYS A 95 2.61 -7.69 5.39
N PHE A 96 2.63 -7.49 6.70
CA PHE A 96 3.05 -8.47 7.70
C PHE A 96 1.86 -8.82 8.58
N ASN A 97 0.89 -9.53 7.99
CA ASN A 97 -0.40 -9.76 8.62
C ASN A 97 -0.30 -10.73 9.82
N PRO A 98 -0.65 -10.30 11.04
CA PRO A 98 -0.46 -11.12 12.24
C PRO A 98 -1.37 -12.35 12.26
N TRP A 99 -2.51 -12.32 11.55
CA TRP A 99 -3.48 -13.41 11.50
C TRP A 99 -3.10 -14.50 10.49
N LEU A 100 -2.12 -14.22 9.62
CA LEU A 100 -1.72 -15.08 8.51
C LEU A 100 -0.24 -15.46 8.60
N ASN A 101 0.30 -15.66 9.81
CA ASN A 101 1.72 -15.96 10.04
C ASN A 101 2.67 -14.96 9.36
N PHE A 102 2.33 -13.66 9.42
CA PHE A 102 3.04 -12.55 8.77
C PHE A 102 3.09 -12.63 7.23
N LYS A 103 2.29 -13.51 6.61
CA LYS A 103 2.05 -13.56 5.16
C LYS A 103 0.91 -12.61 4.78
N GLY A 104 1.27 -11.40 4.38
CA GLY A 104 0.33 -10.37 3.97
C GLY A 104 0.40 -10.00 2.49
N GLY A 105 -0.23 -8.88 2.13
CA GLY A 105 -0.20 -8.31 0.79
C GLY A 105 1.07 -7.49 0.53
N ARG A 106 1.04 -6.67 -0.51
CA ARG A 106 2.18 -5.80 -0.91
C ARG A 106 2.02 -4.32 -0.56
N GLY A 107 0.90 -3.92 0.03
CA GLY A 107 0.76 -2.55 0.56
C GLY A 107 0.32 -1.47 -0.41
N LEU A 108 0.38 -1.70 -1.73
CA LEU A 108 0.09 -0.66 -2.72
C LEU A 108 -1.31 -0.04 -2.58
N ALA A 109 -2.37 -0.86 -2.51
CA ALA A 109 -3.73 -0.36 -2.39
C ALA A 109 -3.97 0.36 -1.06
N THR A 110 -3.44 -0.17 0.05
CA THR A 110 -3.51 0.45 1.38
C THR A 110 -2.76 1.78 1.44
N ALA A 111 -1.59 1.85 0.83
CA ALA A 111 -0.84 3.10 0.70
C ALA A 111 -1.58 4.11 -0.18
N ALA A 112 -2.15 3.68 -1.30
CA ALA A 112 -2.96 4.53 -2.17
C ALA A 112 -4.17 5.11 -1.42
N GLY A 113 -4.86 4.28 -0.64
CA GLY A 113 -5.96 4.72 0.22
C GLY A 113 -5.55 5.79 1.21
N GLY A 114 -4.48 5.55 1.98
CA GLY A 114 -3.96 6.54 2.92
C GLY A 114 -3.52 7.83 2.23
N CYS A 115 -2.71 7.71 1.16
CA CYS A 115 -2.22 8.85 0.39
C CYS A 115 -3.35 9.66 -0.25
N SER A 116 -4.47 9.05 -0.63
CA SER A 116 -5.63 9.78 -1.16
C SER A 116 -6.19 10.83 -0.19
N ILE A 117 -5.97 10.63 1.13
CA ILE A 117 -6.33 11.57 2.18
C ILE A 117 -5.17 12.52 2.46
N ILE A 118 -3.98 11.98 2.74
CA ILE A 118 -2.89 12.77 3.35
C ILE A 118 -1.89 13.37 2.36
N LEU A 119 -1.70 12.73 1.21
CA LEU A 119 -0.69 13.12 0.23
C LEU A 119 -1.11 12.72 -1.20
N PRO A 120 -2.20 13.32 -1.74
CA PRO A 120 -2.78 12.89 -3.02
C PRO A 120 -1.81 13.00 -4.19
N ILE A 121 -0.88 13.96 -4.11
CA ILE A 121 0.12 14.19 -5.15
C ILE A 121 1.12 13.04 -5.28
N LEU A 122 1.44 12.34 -4.18
CA LEU A 122 2.29 11.15 -4.24
C LEU A 122 1.55 10.00 -4.92
N LEU A 123 0.26 9.83 -4.65
CA LEU A 123 -0.58 8.84 -5.34
C LEU A 123 -0.64 9.11 -6.85
N ILE A 124 -0.86 10.37 -7.24
CA ILE A 124 -0.88 10.77 -8.65
C ILE A 124 0.47 10.50 -9.32
N ALA A 125 1.58 10.91 -8.68
CA ALA A 125 2.92 10.65 -9.19
C ALA A 125 3.18 9.14 -9.36
N TRP A 126 2.81 8.33 -8.36
CA TRP A 126 2.93 6.88 -8.43
C TRP A 126 2.14 6.28 -9.60
N ILE A 127 0.88 6.71 -9.80
CA ILE A 127 0.03 6.26 -10.92
C ILE A 127 0.66 6.63 -12.27
N ILE A 128 1.18 7.84 -12.40
CA ILE A 128 1.85 8.29 -13.63
C ILE A 128 3.08 7.40 -13.91
N PHE A 129 3.96 7.20 -12.93
CA PHE A 129 5.15 6.35 -13.11
C PHE A 129 4.78 4.90 -13.41
N TYR A 130 3.72 4.39 -12.78
CA TYR A 130 3.18 3.06 -13.05
C TYR A 130 2.71 2.95 -14.51
N ILE A 131 1.87 3.88 -14.97
CA ILE A 131 1.33 3.86 -16.34
C ILE A 131 2.47 3.97 -17.35
N LEU A 132 3.40 4.91 -17.18
CA LEU A 132 4.54 5.08 -18.08
C LEU A 132 5.38 3.81 -18.16
N THR A 133 5.72 3.21 -17.02
CA THR A 133 6.50 1.96 -17.01
C THR A 133 5.73 0.80 -17.61
N TYR A 134 4.44 0.66 -17.29
CA TYR A 134 3.59 -0.39 -17.83
C TYR A 134 3.44 -0.29 -19.34
N LEU A 135 3.30 0.92 -19.90
CA LEU A 135 3.21 1.12 -21.35
C LEU A 135 4.49 0.68 -22.07
N LEU A 136 5.66 0.86 -21.45
CA LEU A 136 6.96 0.48 -22.02
C LEU A 136 7.30 -1.01 -21.83
N LYS A 137 6.94 -1.60 -20.69
CA LYS A 137 7.37 -2.96 -20.31
C LYS A 137 6.27 -4.01 -20.39
N LYS A 138 5.00 -3.61 -20.39
CA LYS A 138 3.81 -4.48 -20.37
C LYS A 138 3.81 -5.52 -19.25
N ASP A 139 4.49 -5.21 -18.14
CA ASP A 139 4.65 -6.07 -16.97
C ASP A 139 4.23 -5.30 -15.70
N ILE A 140 3.27 -5.85 -14.97
CA ILE A 140 2.67 -5.23 -13.78
C ILE A 140 3.67 -5.16 -12.63
N HIS A 141 4.49 -6.20 -12.44
CA HIS A 141 5.46 -6.24 -11.34
C HIS A 141 6.59 -5.24 -11.59
N VAL A 142 7.10 -5.17 -12.82
CA VAL A 142 8.10 -4.18 -13.21
C VAL A 142 7.52 -2.77 -13.03
N ALA A 143 6.30 -2.52 -13.51
CA ALA A 143 5.67 -1.22 -13.36
C ALA A 143 5.51 -0.79 -11.88
N ASN A 144 5.08 -1.70 -11.00
CA ASN A 144 4.95 -1.43 -9.57
C ASN A 144 6.29 -1.07 -8.90
N ILE A 145 7.36 -1.80 -9.25
CA ILE A 145 8.70 -1.58 -8.67
C ILE A 145 9.25 -0.22 -9.08
N PHE A 146 9.25 0.08 -10.38
CA PHE A 146 9.74 1.36 -10.88
C PHE A 146 8.89 2.53 -10.39
N ALA A 147 7.57 2.39 -10.34
CA ALA A 147 6.70 3.41 -9.78
C ALA A 147 7.03 3.70 -8.31
N THR A 148 7.31 2.68 -7.51
CA THR A 148 7.70 2.81 -6.10
C THR A 148 9.04 3.55 -5.97
N ILE A 149 10.04 3.20 -6.78
CA ILE A 149 11.36 3.86 -6.78
C ILE A 149 11.25 5.32 -7.23
N PHE A 150 10.59 5.59 -8.36
CA PHE A 150 10.47 6.95 -8.88
C PHE A 150 9.62 7.84 -7.98
N SER A 151 8.63 7.29 -7.28
CA SER A 151 7.86 8.03 -6.27
C SER A 151 8.72 8.48 -5.10
N LEU A 152 9.69 7.65 -4.68
CA LEU A 152 10.65 8.02 -3.65
C LEU A 152 11.54 9.18 -4.13
N ILE A 153 12.11 9.05 -5.33
CA ILE A 153 12.93 10.10 -5.95
C ILE A 153 12.12 11.40 -6.10
N PHE A 154 10.87 11.30 -6.51
CA PHE A 154 9.96 12.43 -6.63
C PHE A 154 9.81 13.19 -5.31
N ILE A 155 9.61 12.51 -4.17
CA ILE A 155 9.51 13.18 -2.88
C ILE A 155 10.81 13.89 -2.49
N PHE A 156 11.98 13.29 -2.75
CA PHE A 156 13.26 13.95 -2.43
C PHE A 156 13.53 15.20 -3.28
N ILE A 157 13.15 15.19 -4.56
CA ILE A 157 13.42 16.30 -5.48
C ILE A 157 12.33 17.38 -5.39
N PHE A 158 11.07 16.98 -5.24
CA PHE A 158 9.90 17.87 -5.32
C PHE A 158 9.14 17.98 -3.99
N TYR A 159 9.86 17.92 -2.86
CA TYR A 159 9.23 17.95 -1.53
C TYR A 159 8.39 19.21 -1.30
N GLU A 160 8.83 20.40 -1.73
CA GLU A 160 8.05 21.64 -1.56
C GLU A 160 6.70 21.57 -2.28
N PHE A 161 6.72 21.03 -3.50
CA PHE A 161 5.51 20.80 -4.28
C PHE A 161 4.62 19.75 -3.60
N ALA A 162 5.20 18.68 -3.04
CA ALA A 162 4.45 17.68 -2.30
C ALA A 162 3.77 18.26 -1.06
N ILE A 163 4.47 19.10 -0.28
CA ILE A 163 3.94 19.78 0.91
C ILE A 163 2.77 20.70 0.56
N LYS A 164 2.81 21.37 -0.59
CA LYS A 164 1.73 22.26 -1.04
C LYS A 164 0.37 21.56 -1.12
N PHE A 165 0.36 20.27 -1.47
CA PHE A 165 -0.86 19.46 -1.65
C PHE A 165 -1.09 18.44 -0.53
N ALA A 166 -0.25 18.42 0.51
CA ALA A 166 -0.44 17.57 1.68
C ALA A 166 -1.56 18.10 2.57
N TYR A 167 -2.31 17.20 3.20
CA TYR A 167 -3.32 17.55 4.17
C TYR A 167 -3.39 16.55 5.33
N PRO A 168 -3.18 16.96 6.59
CA PRO A 168 -2.67 18.26 7.03
C PRO A 168 -1.26 18.53 6.47
N LYS A 169 -0.76 19.76 6.58
CA LYS A 169 0.62 20.04 6.15
C LYS A 169 1.61 19.45 7.17
N PRO A 170 2.68 18.79 6.72
CA PRO A 170 3.77 18.39 7.62
C PRO A 170 4.37 19.64 8.27
N VAL A 171 4.73 19.52 9.56
CA VAL A 171 5.37 20.62 10.30
C VAL A 171 6.83 20.74 9.89
N LEU A 172 7.48 19.59 9.66
CA LEU A 172 8.87 19.49 9.24
C LEU A 172 8.95 18.70 7.93
N VAL A 173 9.84 19.11 7.02
CA VAL A 173 10.13 18.36 5.78
C VAL A 173 10.55 16.91 6.10
N ASN A 174 11.25 16.72 7.22
CA ASN A 174 11.70 15.41 7.68
C ASN A 174 10.54 14.46 7.97
N GLU A 175 9.36 14.94 8.38
CA GLU A 175 8.18 14.09 8.60
C GLU A 175 7.70 13.50 7.28
N LEU A 176 7.56 14.36 6.25
CA LEU A 176 7.18 13.92 4.91
C LEU A 176 8.16 12.86 4.39
N ILE A 177 9.46 13.16 4.44
CA ILE A 177 10.50 12.25 3.95
C ILE A 177 10.49 10.94 4.74
N LEU A 178 10.39 10.99 6.06
CA LEU A 178 10.38 9.81 6.92
C LEU A 178 9.23 8.87 6.58
N PHE A 179 7.99 9.37 6.59
CA PHE A 179 6.81 8.50 6.41
C PHE A 179 6.69 7.97 4.98
N THR A 180 6.98 8.80 3.98
CA THR A 180 6.98 8.34 2.58
C THR A 180 8.07 7.33 2.31
N SER A 181 9.29 7.55 2.81
CA SER A 181 10.40 6.59 2.67
C SER A 181 10.11 5.29 3.40
N ALA A 182 9.61 5.34 4.64
CA ALA A 182 9.29 4.15 5.41
C ALA A 182 8.17 3.32 4.74
N GLY A 183 7.10 3.97 4.27
CA GLY A 183 6.00 3.30 3.58
C GLY A 183 6.44 2.66 2.27
N LEU A 184 7.19 3.40 1.44
CA LEU A 184 7.71 2.90 0.16
C LEU A 184 8.75 1.80 0.36
N LEU A 185 9.56 1.85 1.42
CA LEU A 185 10.50 0.79 1.76
C LEU A 185 9.78 -0.52 2.13
N ILE A 186 8.73 -0.46 2.95
CA ILE A 186 7.91 -1.65 3.29
C ILE A 186 7.32 -2.27 2.02
N ILE A 187 6.78 -1.44 1.13
CA ILE A 187 6.22 -1.88 -0.15
C ILE A 187 7.31 -2.49 -1.03
N PHE A 188 8.48 -1.85 -1.12
CA PHE A 188 9.61 -2.33 -1.92
C PHE A 188 10.11 -3.68 -1.44
N ILE A 189 10.24 -3.90 -0.12
CA ILE A 189 10.62 -5.19 0.46
C ILE A 189 9.66 -6.30 -0.02
N LYS A 190 8.35 -6.03 -0.07
CA LYS A 190 7.34 -6.98 -0.57
C LYS A 190 7.37 -7.21 -2.08
N HIS A 191 8.14 -6.44 -2.83
CA HIS A 191 8.34 -6.63 -4.27
C HIS A 191 9.67 -7.31 -4.63
N ILE A 192 10.54 -7.59 -3.64
CA ILE A 192 11.83 -8.29 -3.87
C ILE A 192 11.59 -9.72 -4.39
N GLU A 193 10.66 -10.47 -3.80
CA GLU A 193 10.33 -11.84 -4.24
C GLU A 193 9.81 -11.87 -5.69
N PRO A 194 8.79 -11.07 -6.07
CA PRO A 194 8.36 -10.95 -7.47
C PRO A 194 9.49 -10.57 -8.43
N LEU A 195 10.38 -9.65 -8.02
CA LEU A 195 11.51 -9.26 -8.84
C LEU A 195 12.47 -10.43 -9.07
N ARG A 196 12.75 -11.22 -8.04
CA ARG A 196 13.60 -12.42 -8.14
C ARG A 196 12.99 -13.45 -9.10
N GLU A 197 11.68 -13.67 -9.02
CA GLU A 197 10.97 -14.59 -9.92
C GLU A 197 11.12 -14.17 -11.39
N ILE A 198 10.88 -12.89 -11.71
CA ILE A 198 11.04 -12.34 -13.07
C ILE A 198 12.46 -12.54 -13.60
N ILE A 199 13.48 -12.27 -12.78
CA ILE A 199 14.88 -12.43 -13.18
C ILE A 199 15.20 -13.91 -13.41
N SER A 200 14.74 -14.80 -12.53
CA SER A 200 14.99 -16.24 -12.65
C SER A 200 14.33 -16.85 -13.89
N ASN A 201 13.14 -16.40 -14.26
CA ASN A 201 12.41 -16.91 -15.42
C ASN A 201 12.98 -16.40 -16.76
N LYS A 202 13.71 -15.28 -16.77
CA LYS A 202 14.44 -14.81 -17.96
C LYS A 202 15.73 -15.60 -18.22
N ASN A 203 16.23 -16.31 -17.22
CA ASN A 203 17.45 -17.11 -17.30
C ASN A 203 17.18 -18.59 -17.64
N LYS A 204 15.91 -18.95 -17.90
CA LYS A 204 15.49 -20.26 -18.41
C LYS A 204 15.08 -20.13 -19.87
#